data_AF-A0A1G7QNQ9-F1
#
_entry.id   AF-A0A1G7QNQ9-F1
#
_cell.length_a   1.000
_cell.length_b   1.000
_cell.length_c   1.000
_cell.angle_alpha   90.00
_cell.angle_beta   90.00
_cell.angle_gamma   90.00
#
_symmetry.space_group_name_H-M   'P 1'
#
loop_
_entity.id
_entity.type
_entity.pdbx_description
1 polymer ?
#
loop_
_entity_poly.entity_id
_entity_poly.type
_entity_poly.pdbx_seq_one_letter_code
_entity_poly.pdbx_strand_id
1 'polypeptide(L)'
;MTQERINLRDMMICGNDVVERLERSFMAAHEKVALKFLDNIISNSNAVLLLINNDFDREAAAVNRIAIEHLINLAALIKHPDHLETLLSPGKNDIPKTLAMIAGGNEQGADVDLQGSLYDGSYRELSATYAHSTIATISTHPDAAQTLENMTNLISLGIGFLEGRSQGMA
;
A
#
# COMPACT_ATOMS: atom_id res chain seq x y z
N MET A 1 14.58 17.56 15.80
CA MET A 1 13.56 16.78 15.05
C MET A 1 13.01 17.71 13.99
N THR A 2 13.07 17.36 12.70
CA THR A 2 12.64 18.27 11.62
C THR A 2 11.11 18.36 11.56
N GLN A 3 10.55 19.47 11.07
CA GLN A 3 9.11 19.75 11.05
C GLN A 3 8.33 18.68 10.29
N GLU A 4 8.90 18.14 9.21
CA GLU A 4 8.32 17.11 8.36
C GLU A 4 8.10 15.80 9.14
N ARG A 5 9.01 15.47 10.08
CA ARG A 5 8.85 14.28 10.94
C ARG A 5 7.70 14.43 11.92
N ILE A 6 7.46 15.64 12.41
CA ILE A 6 6.34 15.94 13.31
C ILE A 6 5.03 15.81 12.52
N ASN A 7 4.96 16.49 11.36
CA ASN A 7 3.79 16.44 10.48
C ASN A 7 3.40 15.01 10.09
N LEU A 8 4.39 14.16 9.74
CA LEU A 8 4.13 12.77 9.41
C LEU A 8 3.57 11.98 10.59
N ARG A 9 4.14 12.13 11.79
CA ARG A 9 3.64 11.45 12.99
C ARG A 9 2.21 11.87 13.34
N ASP A 10 1.92 13.16 13.32
CA ASP A 10 0.59 13.68 13.61
C ASP A 10 -0.43 13.14 12.60
N MET A 11 -0.05 13.08 11.32
CA MET A 11 -0.89 12.52 10.27
C MET A 11 -1.10 11.01 10.42
N MET A 12 -0.10 10.26 10.88
CA MET A 12 -0.26 8.83 11.15
C MET A 12 -1.20 8.55 12.31
N ILE A 13 -1.17 9.38 13.36
CA ILE A 13 -2.14 9.31 14.46
C ILE A 13 -3.55 9.55 13.92
N CYS A 14 -3.74 10.62 13.16
CA CYS A 14 -5.02 10.91 12.51
C CYS A 14 -5.49 9.77 11.60
N GLY A 15 -4.58 9.19 10.80
CA GLY A 15 -4.87 8.04 9.94
C GLY A 15 -5.32 6.82 10.71
N ASN A 16 -4.67 6.48 11.83
CA ASN A 16 -5.07 5.37 12.69
C ASN A 16 -6.47 5.58 13.28
N ASP A 17 -6.76 6.79 13.77
CA ASP A 17 -8.10 7.14 14.29
C ASP A 17 -9.18 6.97 13.21
N VAL A 18 -8.88 7.35 11.96
CA VAL A 18 -9.77 7.15 10.81
C VAL A 18 -9.96 5.67 10.51
N VAL A 19 -8.88 4.87 10.52
CA VAL A 19 -8.95 3.42 10.28
C VAL A 19 -9.85 2.75 11.31
N GLU A 20 -9.61 2.97 12.61
CA GLU A 20 -10.41 2.39 13.68
C GLU A 20 -11.89 2.78 13.59
N ARG A 21 -12.16 4.03 13.22
CA ARG A 21 -13.53 4.54 13.08
C ARG A 21 -14.25 3.92 11.88
N LEU A 22 -13.59 3.83 10.73
CA LEU A 22 -14.18 3.33 9.48
C LEU A 22 -14.27 1.80 9.43
N GLU A 23 -13.41 1.08 10.15
CA GLU A 23 -13.44 -0.38 10.24
C GLU A 23 -14.82 -0.89 10.72
N ARG A 24 -15.47 -0.11 11.58
CA ARG A 24 -16.82 -0.42 12.11
C ARG A 24 -17.95 -0.10 11.13
N SER A 25 -17.75 0.79 10.15
CA SER A 25 -18.78 1.24 9.22
C SER A 25 -18.68 0.58 7.84
N PHE A 26 -17.49 0.11 7.45
CA PHE A 26 -17.24 -0.47 6.14
C PHE A 26 -17.72 -1.93 6.08
N MET A 27 -18.74 -2.19 5.28
CA MET A 27 -19.38 -3.50 5.18
C MET A 27 -18.99 -4.25 3.91
N ALA A 28 -18.78 -3.54 2.79
CA ALA A 28 -18.45 -4.19 1.53
C ALA A 28 -16.97 -4.61 1.47
N ALA A 29 -16.68 -5.71 0.77
CA ALA A 29 -15.34 -6.29 0.71
C ALA A 29 -14.30 -5.32 0.12
N HIS A 30 -14.63 -4.63 -0.98
CA HIS A 30 -13.72 -3.67 -1.63
C HIS A 30 -13.34 -2.50 -0.70
N GLU A 31 -14.25 -2.11 0.19
CA GLU A 31 -14.06 -1.03 1.15
C GLU A 31 -13.12 -1.45 2.27
N LYS A 32 -13.32 -2.67 2.80
CA LYS A 32 -12.42 -3.25 3.81
C LYS A 32 -10.99 -3.40 3.26
N VAL A 33 -10.86 -3.81 1.99
CA VAL A 33 -9.56 -3.89 1.32
C VAL A 33 -8.97 -2.48 1.09
N ALA A 34 -9.78 -1.49 0.70
CA ALA A 34 -9.33 -0.10 0.58
C ALA A 34 -8.85 0.46 1.92
N LEU A 35 -9.55 0.18 3.01
CA LEU A 35 -9.15 0.57 4.36
C LEU A 35 -7.82 -0.08 4.75
N LYS A 36 -7.60 -1.35 4.37
CA LYS A 36 -6.34 -2.04 4.60
C LYS A 36 -5.18 -1.42 3.83
N PHE A 37 -5.42 -0.87 2.64
CA PHE A 37 -4.39 -0.10 1.94
C PHE A 37 -4.01 1.19 2.68
N LEU A 38 -4.93 1.88 3.35
CA LEU A 38 -4.57 3.02 4.21
C LEU A 38 -3.71 2.58 5.39
N ASP A 39 -4.08 1.48 6.06
CA ASP A 39 -3.29 0.88 7.14
C ASP A 39 -1.86 0.53 6.67
N ASN A 40 -1.72 -0.02 5.47
CA ASN A 40 -0.40 -0.29 4.87
C ASN A 40 0.39 1.01 4.58
N ILE A 41 -0.25 2.10 4.15
CA ILE A 41 0.42 3.40 3.97
C ILE A 41 0.95 3.93 5.31
N ILE A 42 0.17 3.80 6.39
CA ILE A 42 0.59 4.21 7.74
C ILE A 42 1.75 3.34 8.25
N SER A 43 1.68 2.03 8.03
CA SER A 43 2.77 1.10 8.35
C SER A 43 4.06 1.44 7.58
N ASN A 44 3.94 1.70 6.28
CA ASN A 44 5.07 2.13 5.45
C ASN A 44 5.63 3.49 5.91
N SER A 45 4.78 4.38 6.45
CA SER A 45 5.21 5.66 7.02
C SER A 45 6.05 5.49 8.29
N ASN A 46 5.70 4.51 9.14
CA ASN A 46 6.55 4.11 10.27
C ASN A 46 7.92 3.59 9.79
N ALA A 47 7.94 2.76 8.74
CA ALA A 47 9.18 2.24 8.17
C ALA A 47 10.05 3.36 7.57
N VAL A 48 9.46 4.29 6.83
CA VAL A 48 10.17 5.48 6.29
C VAL A 48 10.80 6.31 7.40
N LEU A 49 10.06 6.58 8.49
CA LEU A 49 10.61 7.29 9.64
C LEU A 49 11.82 6.56 10.24
N LEU A 50 11.73 5.23 10.39
CA LEU A 50 12.82 4.42 10.92
C LEU A 50 14.05 4.47 10.01
N LEU A 51 13.86 4.34 8.70
CA LEU A 51 14.94 4.33 7.72
C LEU A 51 15.65 5.69 7.67
N ILE A 52 14.91 6.79 7.59
CA ILE A 52 15.46 8.16 7.61
C ILE A 52 16.14 8.49 8.95
N ASN A 53 15.69 7.92 10.06
CA ASN A 53 16.38 8.09 11.36
C ASN A 53 17.75 7.40 11.40
N ASN A 54 18.01 6.47 10.48
CA ASN A 54 19.24 5.70 10.40
C ASN A 54 19.98 5.93 9.05
N ASP A 55 19.73 7.08 8.41
CA ASP A 55 20.39 7.52 7.17
C ASP A 55 20.20 6.58 5.95
N PHE A 56 19.12 5.79 5.95
CA PHE A 56 18.72 4.90 4.85
C PHE A 56 17.71 5.57 3.91
N ASP A 57 18.09 6.73 3.34
CA ASP A 57 17.18 7.57 2.55
C ASP A 57 16.71 6.91 1.24
N ARG A 58 17.54 6.05 0.65
CA ARG A 58 17.22 5.33 -0.61
C ARG A 58 16.17 4.26 -0.38
N GLU A 59 16.31 3.52 0.71
CA GLU A 59 15.36 2.52 1.17
C GLU A 59 14.04 3.20 1.57
N ALA A 60 14.11 4.35 2.25
CA ALA A 60 12.93 5.14 2.58
C ALA A 60 12.18 5.59 1.31
N ALA A 61 12.91 6.07 0.29
CA ALA A 61 12.32 6.44 -0.99
C ALA A 61 11.68 5.24 -1.72
N ALA A 62 12.27 4.05 -1.61
CA ALA A 62 11.68 2.82 -2.14
C ALA A 62 10.37 2.45 -1.42
N VAL A 63 10.33 2.57 -0.10
CA VAL A 63 9.09 2.34 0.68
C VAL A 63 8.01 3.36 0.34
N ASN A 64 8.38 4.63 0.12
CA ASN A 64 7.45 5.66 -0.34
C ASN A 64 6.81 5.29 -1.70
N ARG A 65 7.57 4.70 -2.63
CA ARG A 65 7.02 4.21 -3.91
C ARG A 65 5.96 3.12 -3.69
N ILE A 66 6.21 2.16 -2.80
CA ILE A 66 5.24 1.11 -2.46
C ILE A 66 3.96 1.73 -1.86
N ALA A 67 4.10 2.75 -1.02
CA ALA A 67 2.95 3.45 -0.44
C ALA A 67 2.11 4.19 -1.51
N ILE A 68 2.72 4.71 -2.59
CA ILE A 68 1.98 5.28 -3.73
C ILE A 68 1.09 4.22 -4.38
N GLU A 69 1.56 2.99 -4.55
CA GLU A 69 0.77 1.90 -5.12
C GLU A 69 -0.45 1.57 -4.25
N HIS A 70 -0.26 1.53 -2.93
CA HIS A 70 -1.36 1.36 -2.00
C HIS A 70 -2.40 2.48 -2.14
N LEU A 71 -1.98 3.73 -2.31
CA LEU A 71 -2.91 4.84 -2.50
C LEU A 71 -3.70 4.71 -3.82
N ILE A 72 -3.04 4.31 -4.90
CA ILE A 72 -3.69 4.11 -6.21
C ILE A 72 -4.75 3.00 -6.09
N ASN A 73 -4.40 1.86 -5.49
CA ASN A 73 -5.32 0.74 -5.32
C ASN A 73 -6.49 1.09 -4.39
N LEU A 74 -6.21 1.81 -3.30
CA LEU A 74 -7.25 2.36 -2.41
C LEU A 74 -8.23 3.22 -3.21
N ALA A 75 -7.73 4.20 -3.96
CA ALA A 75 -8.57 5.12 -4.72
C ALA A 75 -9.40 4.39 -5.79
N ALA A 76 -8.80 3.40 -6.47
CA ALA A 76 -9.48 2.57 -7.44
C ALA A 76 -10.61 1.74 -6.82
N LEU A 77 -10.39 1.11 -5.66
CA LEU A 77 -11.41 0.33 -4.95
C LEU A 77 -12.58 1.18 -4.42
N ILE A 78 -12.33 2.45 -4.10
CA ILE A 78 -13.38 3.37 -3.68
C ILE A 78 -14.22 3.86 -4.86
N LYS A 79 -13.60 4.11 -6.03
CA LYS A 79 -14.30 4.58 -7.23
C LYS A 79 -14.94 3.47 -8.05
N HIS A 80 -14.35 2.28 -8.04
CA HIS A 80 -14.71 1.13 -8.87
C HIS A 80 -14.68 -0.15 -8.02
N PRO A 81 -15.79 -0.52 -7.37
CA PRO A 81 -15.87 -1.73 -6.54
C PRO A 81 -15.40 -3.01 -7.23
N ASP A 82 -15.69 -3.14 -8.53
CA ASP A 82 -15.33 -4.28 -9.37
C ASP A 82 -13.80 -4.43 -9.56
N HIS A 83 -13.03 -3.37 -9.27
CA HIS A 83 -11.57 -3.44 -9.28
C HIS A 83 -11.03 -4.48 -8.29
N LEU A 84 -11.81 -4.85 -7.27
CA LEU A 84 -11.46 -5.94 -6.36
C LEU A 84 -11.26 -7.27 -7.12
N GLU A 85 -12.09 -7.56 -8.12
CA GLU A 85 -11.94 -8.77 -8.93
C GLU A 85 -10.64 -8.75 -9.74
N THR A 86 -10.28 -7.56 -10.25
CA THR A 86 -9.01 -7.35 -10.96
C THR A 86 -7.83 -7.60 -10.03
N LEU A 87 -7.87 -7.12 -8.79
CA LEU A 87 -6.78 -7.34 -7.82
C LEU A 87 -6.63 -8.82 -7.40
N LEU A 88 -7.75 -9.55 -7.35
CA LEU A 88 -7.79 -10.97 -7.00
C LEU A 88 -7.44 -11.91 -8.17
N SER A 89 -7.58 -11.42 -9.41
CA SER A 89 -7.43 -12.21 -10.63
C SER A 89 -6.02 -12.78 -10.89
N PRO A 90 -4.89 -12.08 -10.64
CA PRO A 90 -3.56 -12.59 -10.96
C PRO A 90 -3.03 -13.54 -9.87
N GLY A 91 -3.68 -13.61 -8.70
CA GLY A 91 -3.30 -14.50 -7.59
C GLY A 91 -3.81 -15.94 -7.73
N LYS A 92 -4.83 -16.21 -8.56
CA LYS A 92 -5.48 -17.53 -8.60
C LYS A 92 -4.76 -18.58 -9.45
N ASN A 93 -3.98 -18.18 -10.46
CA ASN A 93 -3.42 -19.12 -11.44
C ASN A 93 -1.89 -19.16 -11.50
N ASP A 94 -1.19 -18.10 -11.06
CA ASP A 94 0.25 -17.98 -11.29
C ASP A 94 1.11 -18.31 -10.07
N ILE A 95 0.56 -18.21 -8.86
CA ILE A 95 1.28 -18.50 -7.61
C ILE A 95 1.61 -19.99 -7.49
N PRO A 96 0.63 -20.93 -7.62
CA PRO A 96 0.92 -22.35 -7.53
C PRO A 96 1.87 -22.79 -8.65
N LYS A 97 1.71 -22.24 -9.86
CA LYS A 97 2.58 -22.54 -11.01
C LYS A 97 3.99 -22.04 -10.81
N THR A 98 4.19 -20.81 -10.33
CA THR A 98 5.54 -20.27 -10.14
C THR A 98 6.23 -20.98 -8.98
N LEU A 99 5.53 -21.24 -7.88
CA LEU A 99 6.07 -22.02 -6.76
C LEU A 99 6.34 -23.47 -7.15
N ALA A 100 5.50 -24.11 -7.95
CA ALA A 100 5.72 -25.45 -8.52
C ALA A 100 6.92 -25.49 -9.46
N MET A 101 7.11 -24.47 -10.31
CA MET A 101 8.27 -24.33 -11.18
C MET A 101 9.57 -24.12 -10.41
N ILE A 102 9.54 -23.37 -9.30
CA ILE A 102 10.70 -23.15 -8.42
C ILE A 102 10.99 -24.38 -7.54
N ALA A 103 9.96 -25.07 -7.05
CA ALA A 103 10.09 -26.23 -6.18
C ALA A 103 10.23 -27.57 -6.93
N GLY A 104 10.08 -27.58 -8.26
CA GLY A 104 10.15 -28.79 -9.09
C GLY A 104 9.04 -29.82 -8.83
N GLY A 105 7.89 -29.41 -8.27
CA GLY A 105 6.84 -30.31 -7.79
C GLY A 105 5.43 -29.92 -8.22
N ASN A 106 4.60 -30.94 -8.52
CA ASN A 106 3.24 -30.80 -9.06
C ASN A 106 2.23 -30.14 -8.10
N GLU A 107 1.29 -29.43 -8.73
CA GLU A 107 0.22 -28.62 -8.15
C GLU A 107 -0.69 -29.40 -7.19
N GLN A 108 -0.65 -29.09 -5.89
CA GLN A 108 -1.73 -29.41 -4.97
C GLN A 108 -1.76 -28.50 -3.74
N GLY A 109 -2.82 -27.68 -3.69
CA GLY A 109 -3.55 -27.34 -2.46
C GLY A 109 -2.80 -26.57 -1.37
N ALA A 110 -2.42 -25.32 -1.64
CA ALA A 110 -2.19 -24.35 -0.57
C ALA A 110 -3.48 -23.52 -0.40
N ASP A 111 -4.04 -23.51 0.79
CA ASP A 111 -5.08 -22.58 1.20
C ASP A 111 -4.52 -21.17 1.06
N VAL A 112 -4.99 -20.43 0.06
CA VAL A 112 -4.36 -19.17 -0.35
C VAL A 112 -4.89 -18.07 0.55
N ASP A 113 -4.05 -17.63 1.48
CA ASP A 113 -4.27 -16.40 2.25
C ASP A 113 -4.58 -15.25 1.28
N LEU A 114 -5.76 -14.63 1.44
CA LEU A 114 -6.24 -13.55 0.59
C LEU A 114 -5.21 -12.41 0.54
N GLN A 115 -4.53 -12.18 1.66
CA GLN A 115 -3.49 -11.17 1.81
C GLN A 115 -2.25 -11.51 0.97
N GLY A 116 -1.80 -12.76 0.97
CA GLY A 116 -0.73 -13.26 0.11
C GLY A 116 -1.09 -13.26 -1.38
N SER A 117 -2.34 -13.58 -1.72
CA SER A 117 -2.80 -13.62 -3.12
C SER A 117 -2.79 -12.23 -3.79
N LEU A 118 -3.17 -11.19 -3.03
CA LEU A 118 -3.18 -9.79 -3.45
C LEU A 118 -1.75 -9.24 -3.58
N TYR A 119 -0.85 -9.66 -2.69
CA TYR A 119 0.55 -9.25 -2.66
C TYR A 119 1.48 -9.99 -3.63
N ASP A 120 1.04 -11.04 -4.33
CA ASP A 120 1.90 -11.77 -5.27
C ASP A 120 1.48 -11.55 -6.73
N GLY A 121 0.18 -11.56 -7.04
CA GLY A 121 -0.32 -11.40 -8.41
C GLY A 121 -0.23 -9.96 -8.93
N SER A 122 -0.98 -9.05 -8.30
CA SER A 122 -0.98 -7.62 -8.68
C SER A 122 0.36 -6.97 -8.40
N TYR A 123 1.02 -7.39 -7.31
CA TYR A 123 2.35 -6.91 -6.96
C TYR A 123 3.38 -7.36 -7.98
N ARG A 124 3.36 -8.56 -8.60
CA ARG A 124 4.37 -8.93 -9.60
C ARG A 124 4.32 -8.11 -10.89
N GLU A 125 3.13 -7.91 -11.44
CA GLU A 125 2.96 -7.17 -12.70
C GLU A 125 3.19 -5.66 -12.49
N LEU A 126 2.70 -5.11 -11.38
CA LEU A 126 3.00 -3.74 -10.98
C LEU A 126 4.48 -3.59 -10.57
N SER A 127 5.05 -4.51 -9.78
CA SER A 127 6.47 -4.55 -9.38
C SER A 127 7.41 -4.72 -10.57
N ALA A 128 7.06 -5.37 -11.67
CA ALA A 128 7.98 -5.39 -12.82
C ALA A 128 8.18 -3.97 -13.41
N THR A 129 7.10 -3.18 -13.44
CA THR A 129 7.11 -1.79 -13.90
C THR A 129 7.64 -0.84 -12.82
N TYR A 130 7.32 -1.13 -11.56
CA TYR A 130 7.72 -0.33 -10.40
C TYR A 130 9.12 -0.65 -9.91
N ALA A 131 9.63 -1.87 -9.98
CA ALA A 131 11.00 -2.25 -9.64
C ALA A 131 12.00 -1.50 -10.50
N HIS A 132 11.73 -1.33 -11.80
CA HIS A 132 12.53 -0.45 -12.65
C HIS A 132 12.50 1.01 -12.15
N SER A 133 11.33 1.48 -11.74
CA SER A 133 11.14 2.85 -11.26
C SER A 133 11.68 3.07 -9.82
N THR A 134 11.69 2.03 -9.00
CA THR A 134 12.22 1.96 -7.63
C THR A 134 13.74 1.84 -7.67
N ILE A 135 14.31 1.00 -8.54
CA ILE A 135 15.76 0.93 -8.83
C ILE A 135 16.25 2.28 -9.37
N ALA A 136 15.49 2.92 -10.27
CA ALA A 136 15.82 4.26 -10.74
C ALA A 136 15.81 5.30 -9.60
N THR A 137 14.86 5.20 -8.66
CA THR A 137 14.80 6.09 -7.49
C THR A 137 15.98 5.87 -6.54
N ILE A 138 16.34 4.61 -6.27
CA ILE A 138 17.54 4.25 -5.48
C ILE A 138 18.82 4.75 -6.16
N SER A 139 18.83 4.83 -7.49
CA SER A 139 19.95 5.36 -8.27
C SER A 139 20.06 6.89 -8.23
N THR A 140 19.03 7.59 -7.75
CA THR A 140 19.07 9.04 -7.48
C THR A 140 19.50 9.33 -6.03
N HIS A 141 19.81 10.58 -5.69
CA HIS A 141 19.99 11.03 -4.31
C HIS A 141 18.64 11.53 -3.80
N PRO A 142 17.85 10.70 -3.09
CA PRO A 142 16.52 11.09 -2.66
C PRO A 142 16.62 12.10 -1.52
N ASP A 143 15.75 13.10 -1.54
CA ASP A 143 15.61 14.04 -0.44
C ASP A 143 14.72 13.44 0.65
N ALA A 144 15.27 13.29 1.85
CA ALA A 144 14.57 12.79 3.02
C ALA A 144 13.39 13.69 3.41
N ALA A 145 13.51 15.01 3.29
CA ALA A 145 12.43 15.95 3.63
C ALA A 145 11.24 15.77 2.67
N GLN A 146 11.52 15.72 1.37
CA GLN A 146 10.50 15.45 0.35
C GLN A 146 9.84 14.08 0.55
N THR A 147 10.61 13.06 0.94
CA THR A 147 10.07 11.71 1.21
C THR A 147 9.09 11.74 2.37
N LEU A 148 9.41 12.44 3.46
CA LEU A 148 8.52 12.59 4.61
C LEU A 148 7.23 13.35 4.24
N GLU A 149 7.35 14.46 3.50
CA GLU A 149 6.20 15.24 3.02
C GLU A 149 5.28 14.39 2.14
N ASN A 150 5.87 13.61 1.22
CA ASN A 150 5.11 12.70 0.36
C ASN A 150 4.29 11.71 1.20
N MET A 151 4.90 11.06 2.19
CA MET A 151 4.17 10.13 3.07
C MET A 151 3.01 10.81 3.81
N THR A 152 3.20 12.04 4.29
CA THR A 152 2.12 12.83 4.91
C THR A 152 0.97 13.05 3.94
N ASN A 153 1.28 13.44 2.71
CA ASN A 153 0.27 13.66 1.66
C ASN A 153 -0.46 12.37 1.27
N LEU A 154 0.23 11.23 1.22
CA LEU A 154 -0.39 9.94 0.90
C LEU A 154 -1.44 9.53 1.94
N ILE A 155 -1.13 9.69 3.24
CA ILE A 155 -2.12 9.43 4.30
C ILE A 155 -3.31 10.38 4.18
N SER A 156 -3.04 11.68 4.01
CA SER A 156 -4.10 12.70 3.89
C SER A 156 -5.04 12.43 2.71
N LEU A 157 -4.49 12.10 1.54
CA LEU A 157 -5.27 11.72 0.36
C LEU A 157 -6.06 10.42 0.58
N GLY A 158 -5.44 9.42 1.19
CA GLY A 158 -6.09 8.14 1.52
C GLY A 158 -7.31 8.35 2.43
N ILE A 159 -7.16 9.16 3.49
CA ILE A 159 -8.27 9.58 4.35
C ILE A 159 -9.35 10.28 3.53
N GLY A 160 -8.98 11.25 2.69
CA GLY A 160 -9.91 12.00 1.85
C GLY A 160 -10.74 11.11 0.92
N PHE A 161 -10.15 10.07 0.32
CA PHE A 161 -10.90 9.10 -0.50
C PHE A 161 -11.90 8.30 0.34
N LEU A 162 -11.48 7.80 1.50
CA LEU A 162 -12.33 6.94 2.34
C LEU A 162 -13.49 7.72 2.97
N GLU A 163 -13.21 8.94 3.47
CA GLU A 163 -14.23 9.80 4.07
C GLU A 163 -15.16 10.44 3.04
N GLY A 164 -14.64 10.81 1.86
CA GLY A 164 -15.44 11.35 0.76
C GLY A 164 -16.52 10.36 0.30
N ARG A 165 -16.24 9.06 0.35
CA ARG A 165 -17.24 8.01 0.13
C ARG A 165 -18.31 7.98 1.24
N SER A 166 -17.94 8.23 2.50
CA SER A 166 -18.89 8.22 3.62
C SER A 166 -19.94 9.33 3.51
N GLN A 167 -19.61 10.44 2.84
CA GLN A 167 -20.53 11.57 2.64
C GLN A 167 -21.51 11.36 1.47
N GLY A 168 -21.22 10.43 0.55
CA GLY A 168 -22.08 10.10 -0.59
C GLY A 168 -23.22 9.10 -0.29
N MET A 169 -23.39 8.69 0.97
CA MET A 169 -24.43 7.75 1.43
C MET A 169 -25.49 8.39 2.34
N ALA A 170 -25.55 9.73 2.40
CA ALA A 170 -26.57 10.49 3.13
C ALA A 170 -27.72 10.94 2.23
#